data_AF-A0A380ZKZ0-F1
#
_entry.id   AF-A0A380ZKZ0-F1
#
_cell.length_a   1.000
_cell.length_b   1.000
_cell.length_c   1.000
_cell.angle_alpha   90.00
_cell.angle_beta   90.00
_cell.angle_gamma   90.00
#
_symmetry.space_group_name_H-M   'P 1'
#
loop_
_entity.id
_entity.type
_entity.pdbx_description
1 polymer ?
#
loop_
_entity_poly.entity_id
_entity_poly.type
_entity_poly.pdbx_seq_one_letter_code
_entity_poly.pdbx_strand_id
1 'polypeptide(L)'
;MIQNRTYITVIFLLSLLSGKAQKIEELTAIPLEIGYEKTLHLIFPTEVKYYSIGGDYVIGEKVTNCPEIIRLKAAEENFPGETNLSVVTADTKFYSYAIRYNAHPKESYMRINGEAPVPHILPVGRDKQLFLIFPSAVSYVDYGSTNVEVEKAEGVDNILAVKAMRAYTEDTNISVVVESGKFYTFDLRYVPAPERFSFVIDKEDTQKVAILDEKERSSEQKERIREAIGKRLPLDLGLKDKNAGMEFEIGNIFIDADILLLRMTLTNRTQIVIRRIL
;
A
#
# COMPACT_ATOMS: atom_id res chain seq x y z
N MET A 1 59.85 -59.53 -63.11
CA MET A 1 60.22 -58.37 -62.26
C MET A 1 58.97 -57.54 -62.04
N ILE A 2 58.46 -57.45 -60.79
CA ILE A 2 58.58 -56.27 -59.90
C ILE A 2 57.62 -55.16 -60.36
N GLN A 3 56.68 -54.57 -59.60
CA GLN A 3 56.38 -54.59 -58.17
C GLN A 3 55.04 -53.90 -57.85
N ASN A 4 54.53 -54.24 -56.66
CA ASN A 4 53.27 -53.91 -55.99
C ASN A 4 52.90 -52.42 -55.75
N ARG A 5 51.56 -52.21 -55.70
CA ARG A 5 50.70 -51.42 -54.75
C ARG A 5 51.06 -49.92 -54.56
N THR A 6 50.14 -48.96 -54.39
CA THR A 6 49.15 -48.82 -53.30
C THR A 6 48.25 -47.58 -53.56
N TYR A 7 46.99 -47.62 -53.09
CA TYR A 7 45.98 -46.53 -53.07
C TYR A 7 46.39 -45.33 -52.18
N ILE A 8 45.98 -44.09 -52.49
CA ILE A 8 45.46 -43.12 -51.49
C ILE A 8 44.38 -42.19 -52.10
N THR A 9 43.17 -42.41 -51.59
CA THR A 9 41.94 -41.61 -51.54
C THR A 9 42.11 -40.08 -51.54
N VAL A 10 41.50 -39.38 -52.50
CA VAL A 10 41.13 -37.96 -52.38
C VAL A 10 39.62 -37.89 -52.20
N ILE A 11 39.12 -37.94 -50.97
CA ILE A 11 37.76 -37.50 -50.64
C ILE A 11 37.80 -36.81 -49.28
N PHE A 12 37.74 -35.48 -49.36
CA PHE A 12 37.04 -34.55 -48.48
C PHE A 12 36.87 -34.97 -47.02
N LEU A 13 37.76 -34.47 -46.16
CA LEU A 13 37.44 -34.21 -44.77
C LEU A 13 36.50 -32.98 -44.72
N LEU A 14 35.25 -33.14 -45.16
CA LEU A 14 34.14 -32.31 -44.68
C LEU A 14 33.83 -32.82 -43.27
N SER A 15 34.73 -32.53 -42.33
CA SER A 15 34.44 -32.62 -40.92
C SER A 15 33.17 -31.81 -40.70
N LEU A 16 32.11 -32.52 -40.33
CA LEU A 16 30.78 -32.03 -40.06
C LEU A 16 30.84 -30.81 -39.15
N LEU A 17 30.89 -29.61 -39.74
CA LEU A 17 30.38 -28.40 -39.12
C LEU A 17 28.86 -28.53 -39.14
N SER A 18 28.35 -29.45 -38.31
CA SER A 18 26.93 -29.47 -37.96
C SER A 18 26.74 -28.31 -36.99
N GLY A 19 26.69 -27.10 -37.55
CA GLY A 19 26.25 -25.92 -36.82
C GLY A 19 24.82 -26.17 -36.41
N LYS A 20 24.57 -26.40 -35.11
CA LYS A 20 23.21 -26.37 -34.61
C LYS A 20 22.69 -24.95 -34.82
N ALA A 21 21.72 -24.78 -35.72
CA ALA A 21 21.01 -23.53 -35.88
C ALA A 21 20.44 -23.12 -34.50
N GLN A 22 20.53 -21.83 -34.16
CA GLN A 22 19.96 -21.30 -32.93
C GLN A 22 18.45 -21.57 -32.94
N LYS A 23 17.96 -22.35 -31.96
CA LYS A 23 16.52 -22.50 -31.75
C LYS A 23 16.02 -21.22 -31.06
N ILE A 24 15.16 -20.48 -31.75
CA ILE A 24 14.48 -19.30 -31.21
C ILE A 24 13.09 -19.75 -30.76
N GLU A 25 12.71 -19.39 -29.54
CA GLU A 25 11.39 -19.68 -28.98
C GLU A 25 10.79 -18.36 -28.51
N GLU A 26 9.61 -18.03 -29.01
CA GLU A 26 8.95 -16.76 -28.71
C GLU A 26 8.17 -16.87 -27.39
N LEU A 27 8.38 -15.90 -26.50
CA LEU A 27 7.60 -15.77 -25.28
C LEU A 27 6.29 -15.07 -25.60
N THR A 28 5.16 -15.72 -25.31
CA THR A 28 3.84 -15.12 -25.52
C THR A 28 3.62 -13.99 -24.51
N ALA A 29 3.23 -12.82 -25.02
CA ALA A 29 2.86 -11.69 -24.19
C ALA A 29 1.44 -11.86 -23.64
N ILE A 30 1.26 -11.60 -22.34
CA ILE A 30 -0.05 -11.64 -21.69
C ILE A 30 -0.76 -10.30 -21.95
N PRO A 31 -2.00 -10.29 -22.47
CA PRO A 31 -2.72 -9.04 -22.71
C PRO A 31 -3.15 -8.40 -21.40
N LEU A 32 -2.93 -7.09 -21.27
CA LEU A 32 -3.35 -6.25 -20.15
C LEU A 32 -4.11 -5.02 -20.65
N GLU A 33 -5.14 -4.65 -19.92
CA GLU A 33 -5.88 -3.40 -20.12
C GLU A 33 -5.58 -2.44 -18.98
N ILE A 34 -5.29 -1.18 -19.32
CA ILE A 34 -5.12 -0.11 -18.33
C ILE A 34 -6.01 1.08 -18.71
N GLY A 35 -6.40 1.86 -17.70
CA GLY A 35 -7.19 3.08 -17.87
C GLY A 35 -6.51 4.31 -17.30
N TYR A 36 -7.13 5.47 -17.51
CA TYR A 36 -6.69 6.76 -16.98
C TYR A 36 -7.24 7.05 -15.57
N GLU A 37 -8.35 6.42 -15.18
CA GLU A 37 -8.99 6.69 -13.89
C GLU A 37 -8.72 5.60 -12.85
N LYS A 38 -8.08 4.50 -13.26
CA LYS A 38 -7.82 3.32 -12.43
C LYS A 38 -6.35 2.89 -12.54
N THR A 39 -5.71 2.60 -11.41
CA THR A 39 -4.37 2.00 -11.37
C THR A 39 -4.50 0.48 -11.41
N LEU A 40 -3.71 -0.20 -12.25
CA LEU A 40 -3.55 -1.65 -12.26
C LEU A 40 -2.32 -2.06 -11.44
N HIS A 41 -2.48 -2.93 -10.43
CA HIS A 41 -1.37 -3.48 -9.65
C HIS A 41 -1.01 -4.89 -10.10
N LEU A 42 0.20 -5.08 -10.62
CA LEU A 42 0.78 -6.39 -10.91
C LEU A 42 1.55 -6.89 -9.69
N ILE A 43 1.16 -8.03 -9.15
CA ILE A 43 1.74 -8.61 -7.93
C ILE A 43 2.49 -9.90 -8.30
N PHE A 44 3.81 -9.84 -8.18
CA PHE A 44 4.69 -10.95 -8.53
C PHE A 44 4.98 -11.85 -7.30
N PRO A 45 5.36 -13.13 -7.51
CA PRO A 45 5.67 -14.04 -6.40
C PRO A 45 6.99 -13.70 -5.70
N THR A 46 7.91 -13.01 -6.39
CA THR A 46 9.18 -12.54 -5.85
C THR A 46 9.48 -11.13 -6.33
N GLU A 47 10.44 -10.48 -5.69
CA GLU A 47 10.84 -9.09 -5.95
C GLU A 47 11.11 -8.82 -7.44
N VAL A 48 10.61 -7.70 -7.94
CA VAL A 48 10.96 -7.20 -9.27
C VAL A 48 12.36 -6.59 -9.26
N LYS A 49 13.24 -7.19 -10.06
CA LYS A 49 14.64 -6.76 -10.23
C LYS A 49 14.83 -5.84 -11.42
N TYR A 50 14.06 -6.04 -12.48
CA TYR A 50 14.11 -5.20 -13.67
C TYR A 50 12.71 -5.12 -14.29
N TYR A 51 12.38 -3.96 -14.84
CA TYR A 51 11.24 -3.83 -15.72
C TYR A 51 11.52 -2.77 -16.79
N SER A 52 10.86 -2.89 -17.93
CA SER A 52 10.93 -1.93 -19.03
C SER A 52 9.57 -1.80 -19.68
N ILE A 53 9.17 -0.55 -19.90
CA ILE A 53 7.95 -0.16 -20.59
C ILE A 53 8.36 0.40 -21.93
N GLY A 54 7.77 -0.10 -23.01
CA GLY A 54 8.22 0.26 -24.36
C GLY A 54 7.78 1.63 -24.83
N GLY A 55 6.63 2.13 -24.40
CA GLY A 55 6.04 3.38 -24.87
C GLY A 55 5.68 4.35 -23.76
N ASP A 56 5.70 5.64 -24.09
CA ASP A 56 5.53 6.75 -23.12
C ASP A 56 4.07 6.93 -22.66
N TYR A 57 3.12 6.20 -23.25
CA TYR A 57 1.69 6.25 -22.89
C TYR A 57 1.36 5.54 -21.57
N VAL A 58 2.32 4.86 -20.95
CA VAL A 58 2.11 4.07 -19.74
C VAL A 58 3.05 4.56 -18.65
N ILE A 59 2.47 4.97 -17.53
CA ILE A 59 3.20 5.21 -16.30
C ILE A 59 3.25 3.88 -15.55
N GLY A 60 4.45 3.39 -15.29
CA GLY A 60 4.62 2.20 -14.47
C GLY A 60 5.77 2.32 -13.51
N GLU A 61 5.54 1.91 -12.27
CA GLU A 61 6.47 2.11 -11.18
C GLU A 61 6.49 0.91 -10.24
N LYS A 62 7.69 0.52 -9.82
CA LYS A 62 7.87 -0.46 -8.75
C LYS A 62 7.56 0.21 -7.40
N VAL A 63 6.74 -0.43 -6.58
CA VAL A 63 6.38 0.08 -5.25
C VAL A 63 7.55 -0.13 -4.29
N THR A 64 8.10 0.95 -3.72
CA THR A 64 9.31 0.88 -2.89
C THR A 64 9.16 -0.01 -1.66
N ASN A 65 8.02 0.11 -0.95
CA ASN A 65 7.75 -0.68 0.27
C ASN A 65 7.24 -2.10 -0.02
N CYS A 66 6.89 -2.40 -1.28
CA CYS A 66 6.38 -3.69 -1.74
C CYS A 66 7.03 -4.02 -3.09
N PRO A 67 8.33 -4.37 -3.10
CA PRO A 67 9.13 -4.42 -4.32
C PRO A 67 8.76 -5.58 -5.27
N GLU A 68 7.85 -6.46 -4.87
CA GLU A 68 7.15 -7.44 -5.70
C GLU A 68 5.95 -6.86 -6.48
N ILE A 69 5.63 -5.58 -6.31
CA ILE A 69 4.48 -4.92 -6.95
C ILE A 69 4.94 -3.88 -7.96
N ILE A 70 4.38 -3.93 -9.18
CA ILE A 70 4.42 -2.82 -10.14
C ILE A 70 3.01 -2.24 -10.24
N ARG A 71 2.87 -0.92 -10.10
CA ARG A 71 1.65 -0.19 -10.46
C ARG A 71 1.75 0.30 -11.90
N LEU A 72 0.65 0.21 -12.65
CA LEU A 72 0.53 0.68 -14.03
C LEU A 72 -0.70 1.56 -14.19
N LYS A 73 -0.57 2.63 -14.97
CA LYS A 73 -1.67 3.54 -15.28
C LYS A 73 -1.43 4.19 -16.65
N ALA A 74 -2.49 4.48 -17.39
CA ALA A 74 -2.36 5.24 -18.63
C ALA A 74 -1.89 6.67 -18.32
N ALA A 75 -0.88 7.15 -19.04
CA ALA A 75 -0.40 8.53 -18.97
C ALA A 75 -1.38 9.49 -19.66
N GLU A 76 -2.06 8.99 -20.70
CA GLU A 76 -2.98 9.74 -21.55
C GLU A 76 -4.21 8.88 -21.86
N GLU A 77 -5.36 9.52 -22.07
CA GLU A 77 -6.58 8.83 -22.48
C GLU A 77 -6.52 8.40 -23.94
N ASN A 78 -7.09 7.23 -24.25
CA ASN A 78 -7.30 6.73 -25.61
C ASN A 78 -6.02 6.63 -26.46
N PHE A 79 -4.87 6.32 -25.84
CA PHE A 79 -3.64 6.12 -26.59
C PHE A 79 -3.81 4.99 -27.64
N PRO A 80 -3.26 5.15 -28.85
CA PRO A 80 -3.51 4.23 -29.95
C PRO A 80 -2.66 2.96 -29.84
N GLY A 81 -3.23 1.83 -30.25
CA GLY A 81 -2.51 0.57 -30.41
C GLY A 81 -2.14 -0.10 -29.09
N GLU A 82 -1.02 -0.83 -29.10
CA GLU A 82 -0.49 -1.55 -27.95
C GLU A 82 0.96 -1.13 -27.67
N THR A 83 1.33 -1.15 -26.40
CA THR A 83 2.74 -1.12 -25.97
C THR A 83 3.05 -2.38 -25.17
N ASN A 84 4.23 -2.48 -24.59
CA ASN A 84 4.62 -3.65 -23.81
C ASN A 84 5.23 -3.29 -22.46
N LEU A 85 5.15 -4.26 -21.56
CA LEU A 85 5.91 -4.29 -20.32
C LEU A 85 6.67 -5.62 -20.26
N SER A 86 7.97 -5.54 -20.01
CA SER A 86 8.82 -6.69 -19.71
C SER A 86 9.25 -6.62 -18.25
N VAL A 87 9.20 -7.73 -17.53
CA VAL A 87 9.55 -7.81 -16.10
C VAL A 87 10.45 -9.01 -15.82
N VAL A 88 11.49 -8.80 -15.01
CA VAL A 88 12.34 -9.86 -14.46
C VAL A 88 12.27 -9.84 -12.94
N THR A 89 12.00 -11.00 -12.36
CA THR A 89 11.89 -11.19 -10.90
C THR A 89 13.14 -11.86 -10.31
N ALA A 90 13.27 -11.82 -8.98
CA ALA A 90 14.44 -12.34 -8.25
C ALA A 90 14.66 -13.84 -8.42
N ASP A 91 13.59 -14.60 -8.68
CA ASP A 91 13.62 -16.03 -9.02
C ASP A 91 13.90 -16.28 -10.52
N THR A 92 14.52 -15.32 -11.20
CA THR A 92 14.99 -15.38 -12.60
C THR A 92 13.91 -15.65 -13.65
N LYS A 93 12.64 -15.44 -13.31
CA LYS A 93 11.54 -15.53 -14.27
C LYS A 93 11.41 -14.24 -15.07
N PHE A 94 11.04 -14.39 -16.33
CA PHE A 94 10.74 -13.31 -17.27
C PHE A 94 9.25 -13.30 -17.58
N TYR A 95 8.63 -12.12 -17.55
CA TYR A 95 7.23 -11.91 -17.90
C TYR A 95 7.14 -10.85 -19.01
N SER A 96 6.27 -11.11 -19.98
CA SER A 96 6.00 -10.21 -21.10
C SER A 96 4.51 -9.89 -21.12
N TYR A 97 4.18 -8.62 -21.26
CA TYR A 97 2.81 -8.14 -21.31
C TYR A 97 2.60 -7.22 -22.52
N ALA A 98 1.46 -7.36 -23.19
CA ALA A 98 0.98 -6.44 -24.21
C ALA A 98 -0.10 -5.56 -23.58
N ILE A 99 0.11 -4.25 -23.56
CA ILE A 99 -0.72 -3.29 -22.84
C ILE A 99 -1.51 -2.47 -23.84
N ARG A 100 -2.84 -2.41 -23.65
CA ARG A 100 -3.75 -1.55 -24.40
C ARG A 100 -4.59 -0.65 -23.51
N TYR A 101 -5.05 0.46 -24.05
CA TYR A 101 -5.96 1.35 -23.35
C TYR A 101 -7.38 0.76 -23.29
N ASN A 102 -8.01 0.88 -22.12
CA ASN A 102 -9.45 0.72 -21.94
C ASN A 102 -9.92 1.76 -20.91
N ALA A 103 -10.94 2.56 -21.24
CA ALA A 103 -11.53 3.53 -20.30
C ALA A 103 -12.16 2.85 -19.07
N HIS A 104 -12.63 1.61 -19.24
CA HIS A 104 -13.27 0.80 -18.20
C HIS A 104 -12.51 -0.53 -18.00
N PRO A 105 -11.27 -0.49 -17.51
CA PRO A 105 -10.50 -1.71 -17.29
C PRO A 105 -11.22 -2.57 -16.24
N LYS A 106 -11.44 -3.85 -16.56
CA LYS A 106 -12.16 -4.78 -15.69
C LYS A 106 -11.38 -5.11 -14.41
N GLU A 107 -10.07 -5.10 -14.51
CA GLU A 107 -9.16 -5.50 -13.44
C GLU A 107 -8.47 -4.27 -12.84
N SER A 108 -8.43 -4.21 -11.51
CA SER A 108 -7.62 -3.26 -10.76
C SER A 108 -6.29 -3.85 -10.27
N TYR A 109 -6.12 -5.17 -10.41
CA TYR A 109 -4.92 -5.90 -10.03
C TYR A 109 -4.86 -7.26 -10.71
N MET A 110 -3.64 -7.82 -10.79
CA MET A 110 -3.41 -9.20 -11.22
C MET A 110 -2.32 -9.82 -10.33
N ARG A 111 -2.63 -10.99 -9.75
CA ARG A 111 -1.66 -11.82 -9.02
C ARG A 111 -1.09 -12.88 -9.94
N ILE A 112 0.21 -12.84 -10.15
CA ILE A 112 0.88 -13.80 -11.03
C ILE A 112 0.93 -15.17 -10.34
N ASN A 113 0.38 -16.20 -11.01
CA ASN A 113 0.22 -17.57 -10.47
C ASN A 113 -0.64 -17.65 -9.20
N GLY A 114 -1.57 -16.71 -9.01
CA GLY A 114 -2.49 -16.70 -7.86
C GLY A 114 -3.91 -16.38 -8.27
N GLU A 115 -4.83 -16.55 -7.31
CA GLU A 115 -6.21 -16.12 -7.51
C GLU A 115 -6.32 -14.60 -7.41
N ALA A 116 -7.13 -14.00 -8.27
CA ALA A 116 -7.51 -12.60 -8.21
C ALA A 116 -9.04 -12.49 -8.02
N PRO A 117 -9.57 -12.62 -6.79
CA PRO A 117 -10.96 -12.32 -6.50
C PRO A 117 -11.40 -10.97 -7.05
N VAL A 118 -12.64 -10.90 -7.55
CA VAL A 118 -13.21 -9.65 -8.06
C VAL A 118 -13.27 -8.61 -6.93
N PRO A 119 -12.73 -7.39 -7.14
CA PRO A 119 -12.77 -6.33 -6.15
C PRO A 119 -14.21 -5.95 -5.75
N HIS A 120 -14.42 -5.61 -4.48
CA HIS A 120 -15.69 -5.02 -4.06
C HIS A 120 -15.80 -3.57 -4.56
N ILE A 121 -17.01 -3.16 -4.93
CA ILE A 121 -17.33 -1.79 -5.31
C ILE A 121 -17.86 -1.05 -4.08
N LEU A 122 -17.21 0.05 -3.70
CA LEU A 122 -17.54 0.87 -2.55
C LEU A 122 -18.08 2.24 -2.99
N PRO A 123 -19.16 2.73 -2.35
CA PRO A 123 -19.72 4.03 -2.68
C PRO A 123 -18.93 5.16 -2.01
N VAL A 124 -18.55 6.18 -2.79
CA VAL A 124 -17.84 7.37 -2.30
C VAL A 124 -18.62 8.63 -2.66
N GLY A 125 -18.83 9.50 -1.67
CA GLY A 125 -19.55 10.77 -1.82
C GLY A 125 -18.70 11.99 -1.49
N ARG A 126 -19.24 13.19 -1.77
CA ARG A 126 -18.60 14.46 -1.42
C ARG A 126 -18.92 14.92 0.00
N ASP A 127 -20.09 14.57 0.50
CA ASP A 127 -20.60 15.13 1.77
C ASP A 127 -20.23 14.27 2.98
N LYS A 128 -20.00 12.97 2.76
CA LYS A 128 -19.63 12.00 3.80
C LYS A 128 -18.36 11.26 3.38
N GLN A 129 -17.41 11.14 4.31
CA GLN A 129 -16.22 10.31 4.13
C GLN A 129 -16.56 8.83 4.29
N LEU A 130 -15.99 8.01 3.42
CA LEU A 130 -15.93 6.56 3.52
C LEU A 130 -14.74 6.20 4.43
N PHE A 131 -14.94 5.35 5.42
CA PHE A 131 -13.88 4.83 6.29
C PHE A 131 -13.62 3.36 5.98
N LEU A 132 -12.37 3.02 5.71
CA LEU A 132 -11.88 1.66 5.54
C LEU A 132 -11.02 1.30 6.75
N ILE A 133 -11.40 0.24 7.45
CA ILE A 133 -10.75 -0.21 8.68
C ILE A 133 -10.10 -1.56 8.40
N PHE A 134 -8.77 -1.57 8.38
CA PHE A 134 -7.95 -2.72 8.05
C PHE A 134 -7.56 -3.53 9.30
N PRO A 135 -7.25 -4.84 9.15
CA PRO A 135 -6.88 -5.70 10.28
C PRO A 135 -5.49 -5.41 10.86
N SER A 136 -4.60 -4.72 10.12
CA SER A 136 -3.29 -4.29 10.59
C SER A 136 -2.94 -2.90 10.03
N ALA A 137 -1.85 -2.30 10.50
CA ALA A 137 -1.37 -1.02 10.02
C ALA A 137 -1.16 -1.00 8.50
N VAL A 138 -1.48 0.13 7.87
CA VAL A 138 -1.32 0.37 6.43
C VAL A 138 0.13 0.75 6.14
N SER A 139 0.80 -0.05 5.31
CA SER A 139 2.20 0.16 4.91
C SER A 139 2.34 0.79 3.52
N TYR A 140 1.30 0.65 2.68
CA TYR A 140 1.22 1.25 1.36
C TYR A 140 -0.24 1.52 0.97
N VAL A 141 -0.47 2.65 0.30
CA VAL A 141 -1.76 3.04 -0.28
C VAL A 141 -1.54 3.71 -1.64
N ASP A 142 -2.39 3.37 -2.59
CA ASP A 142 -2.49 3.99 -3.91
C ASP A 142 -3.96 4.17 -4.27
N TYR A 143 -4.27 5.21 -5.05
CA TYR A 143 -5.61 5.46 -5.54
C TYR A 143 -5.56 5.94 -6.99
N GLY A 144 -6.50 5.43 -7.78
CA GLY A 144 -6.48 5.49 -9.23
C GLY A 144 -6.56 6.89 -9.82
N SER A 145 -7.20 7.84 -9.15
CA SER A 145 -7.43 9.18 -9.69
C SER A 145 -7.52 10.24 -8.61
N THR A 146 -7.28 11.49 -9.02
CA THR A 146 -7.46 12.68 -8.16
C THR A 146 -8.93 13.08 -7.99
N ASN A 147 -9.86 12.29 -8.56
CA ASN A 147 -11.29 12.44 -8.32
C ASN A 147 -11.66 12.06 -6.88
N VAL A 148 -10.80 11.28 -6.21
CA VAL A 148 -10.89 10.95 -4.79
C VAL A 148 -9.68 11.45 -4.03
N GLU A 149 -9.88 11.70 -2.75
CA GLU A 149 -8.85 12.00 -1.76
C GLU A 149 -8.85 10.87 -0.74
N VAL A 150 -7.64 10.41 -0.37
CA VAL A 150 -7.42 9.36 0.61
C VAL A 150 -6.49 9.87 1.68
N GLU A 151 -6.95 9.85 2.92
CA GLU A 151 -6.20 10.29 4.09
C GLU A 151 -6.10 9.16 5.10
N LYS A 152 -4.92 9.00 5.69
CA LYS A 152 -4.76 8.16 6.88
C LYS A 152 -5.33 8.90 8.09
N ALA A 153 -6.21 8.26 8.84
CA ALA A 153 -6.85 8.91 9.98
C ALA A 153 -5.84 9.24 11.09
N GLU A 154 -6.01 10.39 11.74
CA GLU A 154 -5.08 10.86 12.77
C GLU A 154 -5.09 9.95 14.00
N GLY A 155 -3.90 9.60 14.50
CA GLY A 155 -3.71 8.79 15.70
C GLY A 155 -3.96 7.28 15.52
N VAL A 156 -4.20 6.81 14.29
CA VAL A 156 -4.41 5.38 13.99
C VAL A 156 -3.68 4.95 12.73
N ASP A 157 -3.21 3.70 12.72
CA ASP A 157 -2.39 3.18 11.62
C ASP A 157 -3.16 2.35 10.59
N ASN A 158 -4.36 1.90 10.91
CA ASN A 158 -5.14 0.95 10.13
C ASN A 158 -6.42 1.52 9.52
N ILE A 159 -6.64 2.84 9.60
CA ILE A 159 -7.87 3.47 9.10
C ILE A 159 -7.55 4.48 8.00
N LEU A 160 -8.21 4.32 6.86
CA LEU A 160 -8.19 5.29 5.76
C LEU A 160 -9.57 5.94 5.62
N ALA A 161 -9.58 7.27 5.54
CA ALA A 161 -10.72 8.07 5.13
C ALA A 161 -10.62 8.34 3.62
N VAL A 162 -11.72 8.15 2.90
CA VAL A 162 -11.82 8.33 1.45
C VAL A 162 -12.97 9.28 1.15
N LYS A 163 -12.74 10.26 0.30
CA LYS A 163 -13.75 11.27 -0.06
C LYS A 163 -13.70 11.57 -1.54
N ALA A 164 -14.84 11.80 -2.18
CA ALA A 164 -14.86 12.30 -3.54
C ALA A 164 -14.56 13.81 -3.53
N MET A 165 -13.68 14.25 -4.42
CA MET A 165 -13.34 15.66 -4.62
C MET A 165 -14.25 16.32 -5.65
N ARG A 166 -14.77 15.53 -6.59
CA ARG A 166 -15.74 15.94 -7.59
C ARG A 166 -16.69 14.79 -7.94
N ALA A 167 -17.77 15.09 -8.66
CA ALA A 167 -18.55 14.03 -9.28
C ALA A 167 -17.76 13.45 -10.45
N TYR A 168 -17.82 12.12 -10.61
CA TYR A 168 -17.14 11.40 -11.68
C TYR A 168 -18.02 10.23 -12.15
N THR A 169 -17.84 9.83 -13.42
CA THR A 169 -18.60 8.72 -14.03
C THR A 169 -17.83 7.42 -14.02
N GLU A 170 -16.51 7.50 -14.20
CA GLU A 170 -15.61 6.36 -14.26
C GLU A 170 -15.22 5.86 -12.88
N ASP A 171 -15.41 4.57 -12.62
CA ASP A 171 -14.98 3.98 -11.36
C ASP A 171 -13.44 4.06 -11.26
N THR A 172 -12.94 4.72 -10.22
CA THR A 172 -11.52 4.68 -9.80
C THR A 172 -11.31 3.50 -8.85
N ASN A 173 -10.09 3.28 -8.37
CA ASN A 173 -9.82 2.29 -7.32
C ASN A 173 -8.99 2.87 -6.18
N ILE A 174 -8.94 2.11 -5.08
CA ILE A 174 -7.95 2.24 -4.02
C ILE A 174 -7.32 0.86 -3.79
N SER A 175 -5.99 0.82 -3.67
CA SER A 175 -5.21 -0.37 -3.40
C SER A 175 -4.38 -0.15 -2.14
N VAL A 176 -4.35 -1.14 -1.26
CA VAL A 176 -3.74 -1.03 0.07
C VAL A 176 -2.94 -2.30 0.36
N VAL A 177 -1.72 -2.13 0.86
CA VAL A 177 -0.98 -3.22 1.53
C VAL A 177 -0.88 -2.89 3.00
N VAL A 178 -1.13 -3.89 3.83
CA VAL A 178 -1.02 -3.79 5.28
C VAL A 178 0.24 -4.53 5.75
N GLU A 179 0.70 -4.27 6.98
CA GLU A 179 1.95 -4.85 7.52
C GLU A 179 2.01 -6.39 7.53
N SER A 180 0.87 -7.08 7.56
CA SER A 180 0.83 -8.54 7.39
C SER A 180 1.22 -9.02 5.97
N GLY A 181 1.46 -8.09 5.03
CA GLY A 181 1.74 -8.36 3.62
C GLY A 181 0.50 -8.58 2.76
N LYS A 182 -0.70 -8.53 3.35
CA LYS A 182 -1.95 -8.72 2.59
C LYS A 182 -2.28 -7.49 1.75
N PHE A 183 -2.51 -7.72 0.46
CA PHE A 183 -2.95 -6.71 -0.50
C PHE A 183 -4.47 -6.73 -0.65
N TYR A 184 -5.07 -5.54 -0.58
CA TYR A 184 -6.49 -5.27 -0.78
C TYR A 184 -6.65 -4.27 -1.93
N THR A 185 -7.75 -4.39 -2.67
CA THR A 185 -8.14 -3.39 -3.66
C THR A 185 -9.66 -3.31 -3.73
N PHE A 186 -10.15 -2.10 -3.96
CA PHE A 186 -11.57 -1.80 -4.04
C PHE A 186 -11.83 -0.83 -5.18
N ASP A 187 -12.88 -1.07 -5.94
CA ASP A 187 -13.38 -0.11 -6.91
C ASP A 187 -14.20 0.95 -6.16
N LEU A 188 -14.04 2.22 -6.53
CA LEU A 188 -14.66 3.36 -5.88
C LEU A 188 -15.62 4.05 -6.84
N ARG A 189 -16.91 3.88 -6.57
CA ARG A 189 -17.99 4.46 -7.39
C ARG A 189 -18.52 5.73 -6.77
N TYR A 190 -18.66 6.77 -7.59
CA TYR A 190 -19.29 8.01 -7.14
C TYR A 190 -20.78 7.78 -6.82
N VAL A 191 -21.17 8.12 -5.59
CA VAL A 191 -22.56 8.15 -5.15
C VAL A 191 -22.77 9.46 -4.39
N PRO A 192 -23.67 10.37 -4.85
CA PRO A 192 -23.85 11.68 -4.21
C PRO A 192 -24.16 11.61 -2.71
N ALA A 193 -25.04 10.68 -2.31
CA ALA A 193 -25.48 10.50 -0.94
C ALA A 193 -25.36 9.01 -0.54
N PRO A 194 -24.16 8.55 -0.15
CA PRO A 194 -23.98 7.16 0.23
C PRO A 194 -24.67 6.86 1.57
N GLU A 195 -25.42 5.76 1.64
CA GLU A 195 -26.07 5.29 2.87
C GLU A 195 -25.06 4.60 3.81
N ARG A 196 -24.05 3.94 3.25
CA ARG A 196 -23.01 3.19 3.95
C ARG A 196 -21.65 3.85 3.71
N PHE A 197 -20.88 4.04 4.77
CA PHE A 197 -19.64 4.81 4.74
C PHE A 197 -18.59 4.31 5.74
N SER A 198 -18.75 3.11 6.30
CA SER A 198 -17.74 2.49 7.17
C SER A 198 -17.69 0.99 6.90
N PHE A 199 -16.51 0.49 6.58
CA PHE A 199 -16.30 -0.91 6.20
C PHE A 199 -15.11 -1.47 6.99
N VAL A 200 -15.37 -2.53 7.75
CA VAL A 200 -14.34 -3.33 8.41
C VAL A 200 -13.93 -4.43 7.46
N ILE A 201 -12.66 -4.42 7.06
CA ILE A 201 -12.07 -5.41 6.16
C ILE A 201 -11.62 -6.60 6.99
N ASP A 202 -11.98 -7.82 6.57
CA ASP A 202 -11.67 -9.06 7.28
C ASP A 202 -11.99 -8.97 8.77
N LYS A 203 -13.29 -8.80 9.07
CA LYS A 203 -13.78 -8.58 10.43
C LYS A 203 -13.34 -9.65 11.43
N GLU A 204 -13.16 -10.89 10.99
CA GLU A 204 -12.70 -12.00 11.84
C GLU A 204 -11.26 -11.78 12.35
N ASP A 205 -10.41 -11.19 11.50
CA ASP A 205 -9.03 -10.84 11.83
C ASP A 205 -8.93 -9.46 12.52
N THR A 206 -9.94 -8.60 12.33
CA THR A 206 -10.01 -7.26 12.93
C THR A 206 -10.62 -7.33 14.35
N GLN A 207 -9.88 -7.89 15.31
CA GLN A 207 -10.32 -8.03 16.70
C GLN A 207 -10.43 -6.70 17.46
N LYS A 208 -9.74 -5.64 17.00
CA LYS A 208 -9.82 -4.26 17.52
C LYS A 208 -10.00 -3.29 16.35
N VAL A 209 -11.07 -2.50 16.37
CA VAL A 209 -11.49 -1.64 15.26
C VAL A 209 -10.51 -0.48 14.98
N ALA A 210 -9.62 -0.14 15.91
CA ALA A 210 -8.58 0.87 15.73
C ALA A 210 -7.25 0.39 16.32
N ILE A 211 -6.20 0.48 15.51
CA ILE A 211 -4.79 0.31 15.92
C ILE A 211 -4.24 1.72 16.07
N LEU A 212 -3.98 2.11 17.32
CA LEU A 212 -3.47 3.44 17.65
C LEU A 212 -2.01 3.55 17.18
N ASP A 213 -1.67 4.68 16.56
CA ASP A 213 -0.32 5.05 16.15
C ASP A 213 0.58 5.08 17.40
N GLU A 214 1.69 4.33 17.39
CA GLU A 214 2.56 4.06 18.55
C GLU A 214 3.32 5.30 19.09
N LYS A 215 2.83 6.51 18.84
CA LYS A 215 3.24 7.71 19.60
C LYS A 215 2.61 7.78 20.99
N GLU A 216 1.54 7.03 21.26
CA GLU A 216 1.06 6.83 22.62
C GLU A 216 1.43 5.43 23.14
N ARG A 217 2.34 5.39 24.12
CA ARG A 217 2.73 4.17 24.86
C ARG A 217 1.53 3.26 25.16
N SER A 218 1.74 1.94 25.06
CA SER A 218 0.69 0.94 25.27
C SER A 218 -0.03 1.11 26.60
N SER A 219 -1.27 0.64 26.72
CA SER A 219 -2.03 0.69 27.99
C SER A 219 -1.28 0.05 29.16
N GLU A 220 -0.48 -0.99 28.91
CA GLU A 220 0.37 -1.64 29.91
C GLU A 220 1.57 -0.77 30.30
N GLN A 221 2.22 -0.11 29.32
CA GLN A 221 3.30 0.84 29.60
C GLN A 221 2.77 2.07 30.36
N LYS A 222 1.61 2.61 29.97
CA LYS A 222 0.93 3.71 30.67
C LYS A 222 0.60 3.32 32.11
N GLU A 223 0.13 2.11 32.37
CA GLU A 223 -0.18 1.65 33.73
C GLU A 223 1.10 1.40 34.55
N ARG A 224 2.15 0.81 33.96
CA ARG A 224 3.47 0.67 34.61
C ARG A 224 4.08 2.02 34.98
N ILE A 225 3.98 3.01 34.08
CA ILE A 225 4.44 4.38 34.32
C ILE A 225 3.58 5.03 35.41
N ARG A 226 2.25 4.86 35.37
CA ARG A 226 1.34 5.34 36.42
C ARG A 226 1.66 4.75 37.79
N GLU A 227 1.90 3.44 37.88
CA GLU A 227 2.32 2.79 39.12
C GLU A 227 3.67 3.29 39.62
N ALA A 228 4.64 3.44 38.72
CA ALA A 228 5.97 3.96 39.07
C ALA A 228 5.91 5.42 39.56
N ILE A 229 5.06 6.25 38.96
CA ILE A 229 4.79 7.63 39.38
C ILE A 229 4.04 7.65 40.71
N GLY A 230 3.00 6.81 40.87
CA GLY A 230 2.16 6.75 42.06
C GLY A 230 2.91 6.34 43.33
N LYS A 231 3.99 5.57 43.19
CA LYS A 231 4.90 5.19 44.30
C LYS A 231 5.81 6.33 44.76
N ARG A 232 5.95 7.42 43.98
CA ARG A 232 6.78 8.57 44.36
C ARG A 232 5.96 9.61 45.12
N LEU A 233 6.52 10.10 46.22
CA LEU A 233 5.93 11.20 46.97
C LEU A 233 5.93 12.49 46.13
N PRO A 234 4.87 13.31 46.23
CA PRO A 234 4.88 14.65 45.65
C PRO A 234 6.09 15.44 46.13
N LEU A 235 6.77 16.16 45.23
CA LEU A 235 7.78 17.15 45.57
C LEU A 235 7.12 18.53 45.56
N ASP A 236 7.61 19.45 46.40
CA ASP A 236 7.29 20.87 46.23
C ASP A 236 8.34 21.48 45.29
N LEU A 237 7.96 21.66 44.03
CA LEU A 237 8.84 22.27 43.02
C LEU A 237 8.73 23.80 43.02
N GLY A 238 7.87 24.40 43.86
CA GLY A 238 7.56 25.83 43.83
C GLY A 238 6.79 26.28 42.58
N LEU A 239 6.44 25.36 41.68
CA LEU A 239 5.71 25.61 40.44
C LEU A 239 4.20 25.62 40.70
N LYS A 240 3.72 26.71 41.31
CA LYS A 240 2.31 26.90 41.64
C LYS A 240 1.82 28.28 41.24
N ASP A 241 0.57 28.34 40.79
CA ASP A 241 -0.13 29.59 40.51
C ASP A 241 -1.59 29.50 40.96
N LYS A 242 -2.16 30.65 41.34
CA LYS A 242 -3.53 30.75 41.82
C LYS A 242 -4.19 31.99 41.25
N ASN A 243 -5.29 31.78 40.53
CA ASN A 243 -6.08 32.85 39.97
C ASN A 243 -7.58 32.56 40.06
N ALA A 244 -8.37 33.57 40.41
CA ALA A 244 -9.84 33.51 40.42
C ALA A 244 -10.47 32.28 41.13
N GLY A 245 -9.83 31.77 42.19
CA GLY A 245 -10.29 30.60 42.94
C GLY A 245 -9.89 29.25 42.34
N MET A 246 -9.16 29.22 41.23
CA MET A 246 -8.46 28.06 40.70
C MET A 246 -7.00 28.08 41.17
N GLU A 247 -6.50 26.94 41.62
CA GLU A 247 -5.12 26.74 42.07
C GLU A 247 -4.52 25.58 41.28
N PHE A 248 -3.36 25.82 40.68
CA PHE A 248 -2.64 24.85 39.85
C PHE A 248 -1.22 24.66 40.38
N GLU A 249 -0.79 23.42 40.50
CA GLU A 249 0.53 23.05 41.04
C GLU A 249 1.15 21.90 40.25
N ILE A 250 2.46 21.97 39.99
CA ILE A 250 3.26 20.86 39.45
C ILE A 250 4.11 20.28 40.59
N GLY A 251 3.80 19.05 41.01
CA GLY A 251 4.46 18.38 42.12
C GLY A 251 5.58 17.41 41.71
N ASN A 252 5.60 16.91 40.47
CA ASN A 252 6.71 16.09 39.99
C ASN A 252 6.88 16.26 38.48
N ILE A 253 8.13 16.14 38.02
CA ILE A 253 8.48 16.04 36.62
C ILE A 253 9.28 14.74 36.44
N PHE A 254 8.86 13.91 35.50
CA PHE A 254 9.56 12.68 35.13
C PHE A 254 9.96 12.76 33.67
N ILE A 255 11.12 12.21 33.34
CA ILE A 255 11.61 12.10 31.97
C ILE A 255 11.72 10.62 31.66
N ASP A 256 11.07 10.17 30.59
CA ASP A 256 11.22 8.83 30.04
C ASP A 256 11.51 8.95 28.54
N ALA A 257 12.76 8.69 28.16
CA ALA A 257 13.33 8.98 26.85
C ALA A 257 13.14 10.46 26.44
N ASP A 258 12.32 10.71 25.43
CA ASP A 258 12.00 12.01 24.85
C ASP A 258 10.71 12.64 25.43
N ILE A 259 10.08 11.99 26.42
CA ILE A 259 8.77 12.39 26.94
C ILE A 259 8.86 12.93 28.35
N LEU A 260 8.27 14.11 28.53
CA LEU A 260 8.13 14.81 29.80
C LEU A 260 6.76 14.48 30.43
N LEU A 261 6.76 13.87 31.60
CA LEU A 261 5.56 13.55 32.36
C LEU A 261 5.46 14.46 33.58
N LEU A 262 4.31 15.11 33.74
CA LEU A 262 4.07 16.07 34.83
C LEU A 262 3.00 15.52 35.77
N ARG A 263 3.30 15.45 37.08
CA ARG A 263 2.27 15.26 38.11
C ARG A 263 1.73 16.62 38.49
N MET A 264 0.49 16.88 38.12
CA MET A 264 -0.18 18.16 38.32
C MET A 264 -1.37 18.01 39.25
N THR A 265 -1.60 19.02 40.09
CA THR A 265 -2.80 19.14 40.93
C THR A 265 -3.55 20.40 40.50
N LEU A 266 -4.84 20.25 40.18
CA LEU A 266 -5.74 21.37 39.91
C LEU A 266 -6.83 21.38 40.99
N THR A 267 -6.84 22.42 41.82
CA THR A 267 -7.82 22.62 42.88
C THR A 267 -8.77 23.73 42.47
N ASN A 268 -10.05 23.39 42.32
CA ASN A 268 -11.11 24.37 42.05
C ASN A 268 -11.82 24.74 43.35
N ARG A 269 -11.69 26.00 43.77
CA ARG A 269 -12.42 26.60 44.91
C ARG A 269 -13.50 27.59 44.47
N THR A 270 -13.83 27.61 43.19
CA THR A 270 -14.92 28.42 42.63
C THR A 270 -16.27 27.74 42.84
N GLN A 271 -17.36 28.45 42.55
CA GLN A 271 -18.71 27.88 42.53
C GLN A 271 -19.04 27.13 41.22
N ILE A 272 -18.09 27.06 40.29
CA ILE A 272 -18.27 26.42 38.98
C ILE A 272 -17.97 24.93 39.12
N VAL A 273 -18.97 24.08 38.84
CA VAL A 273 -18.78 22.62 38.84
C VAL A 273 -18.03 22.20 37.58
N ILE A 274 -16.84 21.59 37.75
CA ILE A 274 -16.13 20.95 36.64
C ILE A 274 -16.81 19.62 36.36
N ARG A 275 -17.61 19.55 35.28
CA ARG A 275 -18.16 18.28 34.78
C ARG A 275 -17.15 17.63 33.86
N ARG A 276 -16.90 16.33 34.05
CA ARG A 276 -16.13 15.50 33.13
C ARG A 276 -16.98 15.34 31.86
N ILE A 277 -16.62 16.02 30.78
CA ILE A 277 -17.16 15.73 29.45
C ILE A 277 -16.37 14.52 28.97
N LEU A 278 -17.02 13.36 28.98
CA LEU A 278 -16.55 12.15 28.31
C LEU A 278 -16.97 12.21 26.85
#